data_AF-A0A2W7R878-F1
#
_entry.id   AF-A0A2W7R878-F1
#
_cell.length_a   1.000
_cell.length_b   1.000
_cell.length_c   1.000
_cell.angle_alpha   90.00
_cell.angle_beta   90.00
_cell.angle_gamma   90.00
#
_symmetry.space_group_name_H-M   'P 1'
#
loop_
_entity.id
_entity.type
_entity.pdbx_description
1 polymer ?
#
loop_
_entity_poly.entity_id
_entity_poly.type
_entity_poly.pdbx_seq_one_letter_code
_entity_poly.pdbx_strand_id
1 'polypeptide(L)' 'MSKIVNLRIVRKQEARADKRRAAQAQAALHGRNKAERARDAQDAEKLRSHLDNHRREP' A
#
# COMPACT_ATOMS: atom_id res chain seq x y z
N MET A 1 -25.72 35.96 7.63
CA MET A 1 -24.25 35.88 7.72
C MET A 1 -23.77 34.75 6.82
N SER A 2 -23.14 35.08 5.69
CA SER A 2 -22.67 34.08 4.72
C SER A 2 -21.33 33.51 5.18
N LYS A 3 -21.21 32.18 5.25
CA LYS A 3 -19.95 31.52 5.61
C LYS A 3 -18.98 31.63 4.44
N ILE A 4 -17.94 32.44 4.56
CA ILE A 4 -16.89 32.54 3.53
C ILE A 4 -16.10 31.23 3.56
N VAL A 5 -16.27 30.40 2.53
CA VAL A 5 -15.57 29.12 2.38
C VAL A 5 -14.45 29.24 1.37
N ASN A 6 -13.27 28.72 1.72
CA ASN A 6 -12.12 28.72 0.82
C ASN A 6 -12.24 27.56 -0.18
N LEU A 7 -12.71 27.86 -1.40
CA LEU A 7 -12.87 26.89 -2.47
C LEU A 7 -11.58 26.13 -2.82
N ARG A 8 -10.40 26.73 -2.64
CA ARG A 8 -9.11 26.05 -2.89
C ARG A 8 -8.90 24.90 -1.92
N ILE A 9 -9.24 25.10 -0.64
CA ILE A 9 -9.09 24.07 0.40
C ILE A 9 -10.09 22.95 0.14
N VAL A 10 -11.34 23.28 -0.21
CA VAL A 10 -12.39 22.29 -0.54
C VAL A 10 -11.94 21.41 -1.71
N ARG A 11 -11.53 22.00 -2.84
CA ARG A 11 -11.05 21.22 -4.00
C ARG A 11 -9.84 20.34 -3.67
N LYS A 12 -8.92 20.83 -2.82
CA LYS A 12 -7.77 20.04 -2.37
C LYS A 12 -8.20 18.85 -1.50
N GLN A 13 -9.22 19.03 -0.66
CA GLN A 13 -9.77 17.95 0.15
C GLN A 13 -10.49 16.91 -0.70
N GLU A 14 -11.28 17.34 -1.69
CA GLU A 14 -11.93 16.47 -2.67
C GLU A 14 -10.91 15.63 -3.44
N ALA A 15 -9.89 16.26 -4.02
CA ALA A 15 -8.84 15.55 -4.75
C ALA A 15 -8.09 14.52 -3.88
N ARG A 16 -7.92 14.80 -2.59
CA ARG A 16 -7.34 13.84 -1.63
C ARG A 16 -8.31 12.72 -1.26
N ALA A 17 -9.60 13.00 -1.17
CA ALA A 17 -10.63 11.99 -0.94
C ALA A 17 -10.73 11.03 -2.14
N ASP A 18 -10.68 11.54 -3.37
CA ASP A 18 -10.69 10.73 -4.60
C ASP A 18 -9.51 9.77 -4.65
N LYS A 19 -8.31 10.28 -4.39
CA LYS A 19 -7.10 9.44 -4.31
C LYS A 19 -7.22 8.36 -3.25
N ARG A 20 -7.80 8.67 -2.07
CA ARG A 20 -8.03 7.68 -1.02
C ARG A 20 -9.06 6.62 -1.44
N ARG A 21 -10.16 7.01 -2.07
CA ARG A 21 -11.18 6.08 -2.59
C ARG A 21 -10.61 5.14 -3.65
N ALA A 22 -9.83 5.68 -4.59
CA ALA A 22 -9.14 4.88 -5.59
C ALA A 22 -8.15 3.90 -4.94
N ALA A 23 -7.35 4.37 -3.97
CA ALA A 23 -6.42 3.50 -3.24
C ALA A 23 -7.15 2.39 -2.46
N GLN A 24 -8.29 2.69 -1.83
CA GLN A 24 -9.12 1.69 -1.14
C GLN A 24 -9.73 0.68 -2.11
N ALA A 25 -10.25 1.13 -3.26
CA ALA A 25 -10.77 0.23 -4.30
C ALA A 25 -9.68 -0.70 -4.83
N GLN A 26 -8.48 -0.17 -5.09
CA GLN A 26 -7.34 -0.99 -5.51
C GLN A 26 -6.85 -1.92 -4.41
N ALA A 27 -6.91 -1.51 -3.14
CA ALA A 27 -6.58 -2.37 -2.00
C ALA A 27 -7.60 -3.52 -1.86
N ALA A 28 -8.89 -3.25 -2.05
CA ALA A 28 -9.93 -4.27 -2.04
C ALA A 28 -9.80 -5.24 -3.24
N LEU A 29 -9.52 -4.73 -4.44
CA LEU A 29 -9.36 -5.54 -5.65
C LEU A 29 -8.09 -6.39 -5.64
N HIS A 30 -7.00 -5.85 -5.09
CA HIS A 30 -5.71 -6.52 -5.15
C HIS A 30 -5.30 -7.21 -3.85
N GLY A 31 -6.02 -6.99 -2.73
CA GLY A 31 -5.85 -7.63 -1.42
C GLY A 31 -4.49 -7.37 -0.72
N ARG A 32 -3.45 -7.15 -1.51
CA ARG A 32 -2.08 -6.80 -1.15
C ARG A 32 -1.62 -5.64 -2.02
N ASN A 33 -1.24 -4.55 -1.38
CA ASN A 33 -0.64 -3.42 -2.09
C ASN A 33 0.75 -3.82 -2.64
N LYS A 34 1.31 -3.02 -3.57
CA LYS A 34 2.63 -3.34 -4.17
C LYS A 34 3.76 -3.43 -3.13
N ALA A 35 3.72 -2.61 -2.09
CA ALA A 35 4.71 -2.63 -1.01
C ALA A 35 4.57 -3.86 -0.10
N GLU A 36 3.35 -4.33 0.17
CA GLU A 36 3.10 -5.58 0.91
C GLU A 36 3.60 -6.78 0.12
N ARG A 37 3.32 -6.84 -1.19
CA ARG A 37 3.87 -7.90 -2.05
C ARG A 37 5.40 -7.89 -2.09
N ALA A 38 6.02 -6.71 -2.11
CA ALA A 38 7.47 -6.59 -2.08
C ALA A 38 8.06 -7.06 -0.74
N ARG A 39 7.40 -6.73 0.39
CA ARG A 39 7.79 -7.23 1.72
C ARG A 39 7.67 -8.75 1.80
N ASP A 40 6.53 -9.31 1.40
CA ASP A 40 6.32 -10.76 1.38
C ASP A 40 7.37 -11.47 0.54
N ALA A 41 7.73 -10.91 -0.63
CA ALA A 41 8.76 -11.48 -1.49
C ALA A 41 10.15 -11.46 -0.81
N GLN A 42 10.52 -10.36 -0.17
CA GLN A 42 11.78 -10.26 0.58
C GLN A 42 11.82 -11.22 1.76
N ASP A 43 10.72 -11.37 2.49
CA ASP A 43 10.64 -12.29 3.62
C ASP A 43 10.68 -13.76 3.15
N ALA A 44 10.06 -14.08 2.01
CA ALA A 44 10.17 -15.39 1.39
C ALA A 44 11.60 -15.71 0.94
N GLU A 45 12.33 -14.74 0.37
CA GLU A 45 13.74 -14.91 0.00
C GLU A 45 14.62 -15.14 1.22
N LYS A 46 14.45 -14.35 2.30
CA LYS A 46 15.19 -14.56 3.55
C LYS A 46 14.93 -15.93 4.15
N LEU A 47 13.67 -16.38 4.15
CA LEU A 47 13.31 -17.72 4.62
C LEU A 47 13.96 -18.81 3.78
N ARG A 48 13.99 -18.67 2.45
CA ARG A 48 14.68 -19.60 1.55
C ARG A 48 16.17 -19.64 1.85
N SER A 49 16.85 -18.49 1.90
CA SER A 49 18.28 -18.43 2.23
C SER A 49 18.58 -18.98 3.62
N HIS A 50 17.69 -18.76 4.60
CA HIS A 50 17.83 -19.35 5.92
C HIS A 50 17.74 -20.87 5.87
N LEU A 51 16.75 -21.43 5.17
CA LEU A 51 16.61 -22.88 4.99
C LEU A 51 17.78 -23.49 4.22
N ASP A 52 18.28 -22.81 3.19
CA ASP A 52 19.42 -23.24 2.40
C ASP A 52 20.72 -23.26 3.24
N ASN A 53 20.92 -22.28 4.13
CA ASN A 53 22.05 -22.27 5.06
C ASN A 53 22.00 -23.41 6.10
N HIS A 54 20.79 -23.90 6.43
CA HIS A 54 20.60 -25.03 7.34
C HIS A 54 20.57 -26.38 6.62
N ARG A 55 20.57 -26.39 5.29
CA ARG A 55 20.75 -27.59 4.50
C ARG A 55 22.21 -28.01 4.54
N ARG A 56 22.49 -29.08 5.27
CA ARG A 56 23.70 -29.87 5.02
C ARG A 56 23.51 -30.59 3.70
N GLU A 57 24.34 -30.28 2.70
CA GLU A 57 24.41 -31.07 1.47
C GLU A 57 24.65 -32.55 1.83
N PRO A 58 24.07 -33.50 1.07
CA PRO A 58 24.38 -34.92 1.23
C PRO A 58 25.83 -35.27 0.87
#